data_AF-A0A963A3J7-F1
#
_entry.id   AF-A0A963A3J7-F1
#
_cell.length_a   1.000
_cell.length_b   1.000
_cell.length_c   1.000
_cell.angle_alpha   90.00
_cell.angle_beta   90.00
_cell.angle_gamma   90.00
#
_symmetry.space_group_name_H-M   'P 1'
#
loop_
_entity.id
_entity.type
_entity.pdbx_description
1 polymer ?
#
loop_
_entity_poly.entity_id
_entity_poly.type
_entity_poly.pdbx_seq_one_letter_code
_entity_poly.pdbx_strand_id
1 'polypeptide(L)'
;MATFYRSLAVAILFVALLYLLFFSSTTEEQGRVRKGQYFQATLRAEPLIEAIHSYTRYYHAPPDQLSQLVPKFIDGIPDTGVAECDRFKYVNYRGSRVEILWYDLGSRDGLPMAKKSQYSDGDPGHAVLVFTLAGGDGVVGAKFDRMPKEYAAVEFDSEKWLAGRERIAMAADLPEKYELNRMPRSVLEKLLGRPDGVRVLRDTPWELRINCPRSLTERDVIFYWPTERYSEQLYGGNTELIGNWLFIR
;
A
#
# COMPACT_ATOMS: atom_id res chain seq x y z
N MET A 1 2.54 -41.64 -38.51
CA MET A 1 2.32 -41.08 -37.16
C MET A 1 3.45 -40.14 -36.73
N ALA A 2 4.73 -40.55 -36.78
CA ALA A 2 5.87 -39.73 -36.33
C ALA A 2 6.05 -38.37 -37.07
N THR A 3 5.71 -38.30 -38.36
CA THR A 3 5.79 -37.05 -39.16
C THR A 3 4.77 -36.00 -38.73
N PHE A 4 3.55 -36.41 -38.39
CA PHE A 4 2.49 -35.51 -37.93
C PHE A 4 2.87 -34.81 -36.61
N TYR A 5 3.42 -35.55 -35.65
CA TYR A 5 3.88 -34.97 -34.38
C TYR A 5 5.03 -33.98 -34.55
N ARG A 6 5.93 -34.19 -35.53
CA ARG A 6 7.01 -33.23 -35.84
C ARG A 6 6.46 -31.92 -36.40
N SER A 7 5.53 -31.98 -37.35
CA SER A 7 4.90 -30.78 -37.92
C SER A 7 4.08 -30.01 -36.88
N LEU A 8 3.34 -30.71 -36.02
CA LEU A 8 2.58 -30.09 -34.93
C LEU A 8 3.50 -29.42 -33.89
N ALA A 9 4.59 -30.07 -33.51
CA ALA A 9 5.56 -29.50 -32.57
C ALA A 9 6.21 -28.22 -33.12
N VAL A 10 6.58 -28.21 -34.41
CA VAL A 10 7.15 -27.02 -35.07
C VAL A 10 6.12 -25.89 -35.13
N ALA A 11 4.85 -26.18 -35.42
CA ALA A 11 3.80 -25.17 -35.44
C ALA A 11 3.57 -24.56 -34.05
N ILE A 12 3.53 -25.37 -32.99
CA ILE A 12 3.38 -24.89 -31.60
C ILE A 12 4.58 -24.01 -31.21
N LEU A 13 5.81 -24.44 -31.52
CA LEU A 13 7.02 -23.65 -31.26
C LEU A 13 7.01 -22.32 -32.00
N PHE A 14 6.57 -22.31 -33.26
CA PHE A 14 6.47 -21.10 -34.05
C PHE A 14 5.44 -20.12 -33.49
N VAL A 15 4.25 -20.61 -33.11
CA VAL A 15 3.22 -19.80 -32.46
C VAL A 15 3.70 -19.27 -31.11
N ALA A 16 4.38 -20.10 -30.31
CA ALA A 16 4.97 -19.67 -29.03
C ALA A 16 6.06 -18.60 -29.23
N LEU A 17 6.91 -18.75 -30.25
CA LEU A 17 7.94 -17.76 -30.58
C LEU A 17 7.33 -16.44 -31.06
N LEU A 18 6.33 -16.49 -31.93
CA LEU A 18 5.59 -15.29 -32.34
C LEU A 18 4.90 -14.64 -31.15
N TYR A 19 4.26 -15.43 -30.28
CA TYR A 19 3.67 -14.92 -29.04
C TYR A 19 4.71 -14.22 -28.18
N LEU A 20 5.88 -14.83 -27.98
CA LEU A 20 6.98 -14.20 -27.24
C LEU A 20 7.47 -12.92 -27.92
N LEU A 21 7.61 -12.86 -29.24
CA LEU A 21 8.07 -11.65 -29.94
C LEU A 21 7.02 -10.51 -29.88
N PHE A 22 5.74 -10.84 -30.01
CA PHE A 22 4.66 -9.85 -29.92
C PHE A 22 4.39 -9.40 -28.47
N PHE A 23 4.52 -10.28 -27.47
CA PHE A 23 4.30 -9.92 -26.07
C PHE A 23 5.55 -9.40 -25.33
N SER A 24 6.77 -9.74 -25.77
CA SER A 24 8.01 -9.19 -25.17
C SER A 24 8.32 -7.76 -25.63
N SER A 25 7.62 -7.27 -26.66
CA SER A 25 7.76 -5.89 -27.15
C SER A 25 6.90 -4.88 -26.39
N THR A 26 6.41 -5.23 -25.18
CA THR A 26 6.08 -4.23 -24.15
C THR A 26 7.37 -3.57 -23.64
N THR A 27 8.03 -2.87 -24.56
CA THR A 27 9.35 -2.30 -24.40
C THR A 27 9.31 -1.07 -23.50
N GLU A 28 10.48 -0.66 -23.01
CA GLU A 28 10.66 0.61 -22.31
C GLU A 28 10.01 1.80 -23.04
N GLU A 29 9.93 1.77 -24.37
CA GLU A 29 9.31 2.80 -25.19
C GLU A 29 7.81 2.95 -24.89
N GLN A 30 7.06 1.84 -24.80
CA GLN A 30 5.67 1.89 -24.37
C GLN A 30 5.55 2.45 -22.95
N GLY A 31 6.50 2.12 -22.08
CA GLY A 31 6.60 2.69 -20.74
C GLY A 31 6.82 4.20 -20.75
N ARG A 32 7.70 4.72 -21.63
CA ARG A 32 7.97 6.16 -21.79
C ARG A 32 6.77 6.91 -22.35
N VAL A 33 6.14 6.40 -23.40
CA VAL A 33 4.92 6.99 -23.99
C VAL A 33 3.83 7.08 -22.94
N ARG A 34 3.60 6.00 -22.17
CA ARG A 34 2.59 5.96 -21.12
C ARG A 34 2.90 6.93 -19.98
N LYS A 35 4.15 7.01 -19.52
CA LYS A 35 4.55 8.03 -18.53
C LYS A 35 4.28 9.44 -19.05
N GLY A 36 4.52 9.71 -20.33
CA GLY A 36 4.15 10.97 -20.97
C GLY A 36 2.65 11.25 -20.89
N GLN A 37 1.80 10.25 -21.14
CA GLN A 37 0.35 10.37 -20.99
C GLN A 37 -0.04 10.65 -19.53
N TYR A 38 0.58 9.97 -18.56
CA TYR A 38 0.33 10.24 -17.14
C TYR A 38 0.73 11.65 -16.74
N PHE A 39 1.89 12.14 -17.19
CA PHE A 39 2.30 13.53 -16.96
C PHE A 39 1.28 14.52 -17.55
N GLN A 40 0.76 14.27 -18.75
CA GLN A 40 -0.30 15.13 -19.29
C GLN A 40 -1.60 15.05 -18.45
N ALA A 41 -1.93 13.88 -17.91
CA ALA A 41 -3.06 13.72 -17.01
C ALA A 41 -2.88 14.50 -15.69
N THR A 42 -1.65 14.59 -15.16
CA THR A 42 -1.38 15.40 -13.96
C THR A 42 -1.62 16.88 -14.20
N LEU A 43 -1.27 17.40 -15.38
CA LEU A 43 -1.54 18.79 -15.77
C LEU A 43 -3.05 19.05 -15.90
N ARG A 44 -3.80 18.12 -16.51
CA ARG A 44 -5.28 18.21 -16.60
C ARG A 44 -5.96 18.17 -15.24
N ALA A 45 -5.32 17.56 -14.24
CA ALA A 45 -5.84 17.47 -12.88
C ALA A 45 -5.67 18.78 -12.08
N GLU A 46 -4.82 19.72 -12.50
CA GLU A 46 -4.53 20.94 -11.74
C GLU A 46 -5.79 21.76 -11.41
N PRO A 47 -6.72 22.03 -12.35
CA PRO A 47 -7.96 22.75 -12.02
C PRO A 47 -8.84 21.99 -11.00
N LEU A 48 -8.82 20.65 -11.07
CA LEU A 48 -9.57 19.81 -10.14
C LEU A 48 -8.97 19.86 -8.73
N ILE A 49 -7.64 19.79 -8.61
CA ILE A 49 -6.93 19.94 -7.32
C ILE A 49 -7.23 21.31 -6.71
N GLU A 50 -7.13 22.39 -7.50
CA GLU A 50 -7.40 23.74 -7.02
C GLU A 50 -8.86 23.92 -6.59
N ALA A 51 -9.81 23.27 -7.30
CA ALA A 51 -11.22 23.25 -6.89
C ALA A 51 -11.41 22.53 -5.56
N ILE A 52 -10.72 21.40 -5.31
CA ILE A 52 -10.76 20.69 -4.02
C ILE A 52 -10.17 21.57 -2.91
N HIS A 53 -9.06 22.25 -3.16
CA HIS A 53 -8.47 23.19 -2.19
C HIS A 53 -9.42 24.36 -1.89
N SER A 54 -10.04 24.93 -2.91
CA SER A 54 -11.03 26.01 -2.76
C SER A 54 -12.26 25.57 -1.98
N TYR A 55 -12.80 24.38 -2.27
CA TYR A 55 -13.86 23.77 -1.49
C TYR A 55 -13.45 23.58 -0.02
N THR A 56 -12.25 23.04 0.21
CA THR A 56 -11.72 22.80 1.55
C THR A 56 -11.54 24.09 2.35
N ARG A 57 -11.05 25.16 1.72
CA ARG A 57 -10.95 26.48 2.36
C ARG A 57 -12.33 27.06 2.69
N TYR A 58 -13.32 26.86 1.82
CA TYR A 58 -14.67 27.41 1.99
C TYR A 58 -15.49 26.67 3.05
N TYR A 59 -15.43 25.34 3.10
CA TYR A 59 -16.21 24.50 4.03
C TYR A 59 -15.39 23.96 5.22
N HIS A 60 -14.10 24.28 5.30
CA HIS A 60 -13.16 23.76 6.29
C HIS A 60 -13.02 22.22 6.31
N ALA A 61 -13.43 21.55 5.23
CA ALA A 61 -13.32 20.11 5.04
C ALA A 61 -13.27 19.77 3.53
N PRO A 62 -12.53 18.73 3.12
CA PRO A 62 -12.53 18.28 1.74
C PRO A 62 -13.91 17.70 1.35
N PRO A 63 -14.29 17.73 0.05
CA PRO A 63 -15.58 17.22 -0.39
C PRO A 63 -15.67 15.70 -0.12
N ASP A 64 -16.83 15.17 0.22
CA ASP A 64 -17.03 13.71 0.29
C ASP A 64 -16.93 13.07 -1.11
N GLN A 65 -17.29 13.81 -2.16
CA GLN A 65 -17.25 13.35 -3.56
C GLN A 65 -17.01 14.51 -4.54
N LEU A 66 -16.40 14.23 -5.71
CA LEU A 66 -16.03 15.26 -6.69
C LEU A 66 -17.21 16.07 -7.23
N SER A 67 -18.43 15.50 -7.31
CA SER A 67 -19.60 16.22 -7.82
C SER A 67 -20.01 17.43 -6.95
N GLN A 68 -19.59 17.48 -5.69
CA GLN A 68 -19.83 18.64 -4.81
C GLN A 68 -19.02 19.88 -5.21
N LEU A 69 -18.02 19.72 -6.09
CA LEU A 69 -17.24 20.82 -6.63
C LEU A 69 -18.00 21.58 -7.72
N VAL A 70 -18.94 20.92 -8.41
CA VAL A 70 -19.66 21.47 -9.57
C VAL A 70 -21.00 22.07 -9.13
N PRO A 71 -21.43 23.22 -9.69
CA PRO A 71 -20.68 24.11 -10.59
C PRO A 71 -19.86 25.17 -9.85
N LYS A 72 -19.94 25.23 -8.51
CA LYS A 72 -19.47 26.38 -7.73
C LYS A 72 -17.96 26.59 -7.75
N PHE A 73 -17.17 25.52 -7.79
CA PHE A 73 -15.71 25.55 -7.71
C PHE A 73 -15.03 25.15 -9.01
N ILE A 74 -15.74 24.45 -9.89
CA ILE A 74 -15.30 24.08 -11.24
C ILE A 74 -16.52 23.83 -12.13
N ASP A 75 -16.43 24.16 -13.41
CA ASP A 75 -17.55 24.00 -14.37
C ASP A 75 -17.92 22.53 -14.61
N GLY A 76 -16.91 21.65 -14.56
CA GLY A 76 -17.06 20.21 -14.74
C GLY A 76 -15.80 19.46 -14.34
N ILE A 77 -15.92 18.16 -14.04
CA ILE A 77 -14.77 17.34 -13.69
C ILE A 77 -14.00 16.99 -14.97
N PRO A 78 -12.70 17.35 -15.10
CA PRO A 78 -11.93 17.06 -16.31
C PRO A 78 -11.71 15.55 -16.48
N ASP A 79 -11.55 15.11 -17.72
CA ASP A 79 -11.04 13.78 -18.03
C ASP A 79 -9.52 13.70 -17.76
N THR A 80 -9.02 12.47 -17.65
CA THR A 80 -7.58 12.23 -17.48
C THR A 80 -6.81 12.34 -18.80
N GLY A 81 -7.48 12.23 -19.95
CA GLY A 81 -6.86 12.09 -21.26
C GLY A 81 -6.12 10.76 -21.50
N VAL A 82 -6.20 9.80 -20.56
CA VAL A 82 -5.56 8.49 -20.67
C VAL A 82 -6.60 7.49 -21.19
N ALA A 83 -6.29 6.82 -22.31
CA ALA A 83 -7.15 5.79 -22.88
C ALA A 83 -7.45 4.70 -21.82
N GLU A 84 -8.70 4.24 -21.78
CA GLU A 84 -9.21 3.23 -20.84
C GLU A 84 -9.26 3.65 -19.35
N CYS A 85 -8.79 4.86 -19.03
CA CYS A 85 -8.78 5.41 -17.67
C CYS A 85 -9.24 6.86 -17.63
N ASP A 86 -10.28 7.18 -18.38
CA ASP A 86 -10.73 8.54 -18.69
C ASP A 86 -11.19 9.36 -17.48
N ARG A 87 -11.34 8.77 -16.28
CA ARG A 87 -11.85 9.42 -15.08
C ARG A 87 -10.90 9.37 -13.90
N PHE A 88 -10.80 10.50 -13.20
CA PHE A 88 -10.19 10.54 -11.88
C PHE A 88 -11.05 9.78 -10.87
N LYS A 89 -10.38 9.00 -10.02
CA LYS A 89 -10.98 8.43 -8.82
C LYS A 89 -10.58 9.28 -7.62
N TYR A 90 -11.53 9.53 -6.74
CA TYR A 90 -11.34 10.33 -5.55
C TYR A 90 -11.69 9.52 -4.32
N VAL A 91 -10.85 9.62 -3.30
CA VAL A 91 -11.09 8.99 -2.00
C VAL A 91 -10.90 10.04 -0.92
N ASN A 92 -11.97 10.35 -0.19
CA ASN A 92 -11.89 11.17 1.01
C ASN A 92 -11.56 10.28 2.21
N TYR A 93 -10.43 10.54 2.86
CA TYR A 93 -9.99 9.81 4.04
C TYR A 93 -10.41 10.49 5.35
N ARG A 94 -11.08 11.65 5.29
CA ARG A 94 -11.54 12.45 6.43
C ARG A 94 -10.43 12.79 7.41
N GLY A 95 -9.22 13.05 6.89
CA GLY A 95 -8.05 13.31 7.72
C GLY A 95 -7.49 12.08 8.45
N SER A 96 -7.92 10.86 8.08
CA SER A 96 -7.43 9.65 8.75
C SER A 96 -5.97 9.37 8.38
N ARG A 97 -5.08 9.75 9.31
CA ARG A 97 -3.71 9.23 9.36
C ARG A 97 -3.77 7.73 9.65
N VAL A 98 -3.10 6.95 8.81
CA VAL A 98 -2.94 5.51 8.98
C VAL A 98 -1.47 5.23 9.24
N GLU A 99 -1.20 4.62 10.38
CA GLU A 99 0.12 4.19 10.79
C GLU A 99 0.14 2.68 10.95
N ILE A 100 1.32 2.11 10.80
CA ILE A 100 1.61 0.78 11.30
C ILE A 100 2.68 0.88 12.38
N LEU A 101 2.48 0.10 13.43
CA LEU A 101 3.46 -0.18 14.47
C LEU A 101 3.86 -1.65 14.32
N TRP A 102 5.11 -1.98 14.55
CA TRP A 102 5.51 -3.39 14.62
C TRP A 102 6.38 -3.66 15.84
N TYR A 103 6.23 -4.89 16.34
CA TYR A 103 7.05 -5.48 17.39
C TYR A 103 7.81 -6.65 16.79
N ASP A 104 9.12 -6.66 16.97
CA ASP A 104 9.98 -7.78 16.62
C ASP A 104 9.77 -8.90 17.64
N LEU A 105 9.33 -10.06 17.16
CA LEU A 105 9.14 -11.22 18.01
C LEU A 105 10.43 -12.08 18.08
N GLY A 106 11.43 -11.75 17.25
CA GLY A 106 12.69 -12.48 17.11
C GLY A 106 12.77 -13.28 15.81
N SER A 107 13.88 -14.01 15.67
CA SER A 107 14.03 -14.99 14.60
C SER A 107 12.94 -16.07 14.71
N ARG A 108 12.53 -16.62 13.57
CA ARG A 108 11.66 -17.81 13.50
C ARG A 108 12.25 -19.02 14.23
N ASP A 109 13.56 -19.03 14.46
CA ASP A 109 14.27 -20.05 15.23
C ASP A 109 14.36 -19.71 16.73
N GLY A 110 13.67 -18.65 17.20
CA GLY A 110 13.59 -18.27 18.62
C GLY A 110 14.76 -17.44 19.14
N LEU A 111 15.67 -16.99 18.28
CA LEU A 111 16.81 -16.16 18.67
C LEU A 111 16.44 -14.67 18.70
N PRO A 112 16.79 -13.90 19.75
CA PRO A 112 16.60 -12.46 19.78
C PRO A 112 17.51 -11.79 18.73
N MET A 113 16.93 -10.94 17.89
CA MET A 113 17.65 -10.26 16.80
C MET A 113 17.41 -8.75 16.84
N ALA A 114 17.99 -8.09 17.84
CA ALA A 114 17.86 -6.66 18.01
C ALA A 114 18.28 -5.88 16.74
N LYS A 115 17.47 -4.90 16.34
CA LYS A 115 17.76 -3.85 15.33
C LYS A 115 17.76 -4.28 13.85
N LYS A 116 17.27 -5.48 13.51
CA LYS A 116 17.13 -5.91 12.09
C LYS A 116 15.69 -5.91 11.56
N SER A 117 14.71 -5.70 12.44
CA SER A 117 13.30 -5.70 12.09
C SER A 117 12.86 -4.38 11.44
N GLN A 118 12.90 -4.33 10.11
CA GLN A 118 12.09 -3.38 9.35
C GLN A 118 10.85 -4.10 8.83
N TYR A 119 9.71 -3.42 8.81
CA TYR A 119 8.49 -3.95 8.20
C TYR A 119 8.06 -3.02 7.06
N SER A 120 7.80 -3.52 5.85
CA SER A 120 7.74 -4.93 5.43
C SER A 120 9.08 -5.56 5.02
N ASP A 121 10.16 -4.79 5.00
CA ASP A 121 11.34 -5.10 4.15
C ASP A 121 12.56 -5.60 4.92
N GLY A 122 12.41 -5.80 6.23
CA GLY A 122 13.42 -6.44 7.06
C GLY A 122 13.53 -7.93 6.78
N ASP A 123 14.49 -8.56 7.43
CA ASP A 123 14.85 -9.97 7.22
C ASP A 123 13.61 -10.89 7.23
N PRO A 124 13.36 -11.68 6.16
CA PRO A 124 12.22 -12.60 6.07
C PRO A 124 12.24 -13.71 7.13
N GLY A 125 13.38 -13.93 7.80
CA GLY A 125 13.54 -14.82 8.94
C GLY A 125 12.98 -14.28 10.27
N HIS A 126 12.42 -13.06 10.30
CA HIS A 126 11.85 -12.48 11.52
C HIS A 126 10.33 -12.65 11.62
N ALA A 127 9.86 -13.16 12.76
CA ALA A 127 8.45 -13.09 13.11
C ALA A 127 8.13 -11.68 13.65
N VAL A 128 7.03 -11.09 13.20
CA VAL A 128 6.64 -9.74 13.62
C VAL A 128 5.15 -9.67 13.95
N LEU A 129 4.82 -8.88 14.97
CA LEU A 129 3.44 -8.49 15.28
C LEU A 129 3.22 -7.07 14.79
N VAL A 130 2.25 -6.88 13.89
CA VAL A 130 1.96 -5.60 13.24
C VAL A 130 0.59 -5.12 13.66
N PHE A 131 0.52 -3.87 14.12
CA PHE A 131 -0.72 -3.16 14.40
C PHE A 131 -0.92 -2.05 13.39
N THR A 132 -2.13 -1.95 12.82
CA THR A 132 -2.55 -0.82 11.99
C THR A 132 -3.41 0.10 12.83
N LEU A 133 -3.05 1.38 12.88
CA LEU A 133 -3.81 2.42 13.56
C LEU A 133 -4.43 3.34 12.52
N ALA A 134 -5.68 3.74 12.71
CA ALA A 134 -6.34 4.70 11.83
C ALA A 134 -7.12 5.73 12.65
N GLY A 135 -7.18 6.96 12.16
CA GLY A 135 -7.97 8.02 12.81
C GLY A 135 -7.38 8.52 14.13
N GLY A 136 -6.09 8.25 14.35
CA GLY A 136 -5.28 8.97 15.33
C GLY A 136 -5.02 8.29 16.65
N ASP A 137 -5.62 7.15 17.02
CA ASP A 137 -5.20 6.42 18.24
C ASP A 137 -5.67 4.96 18.37
N GLY A 138 -6.73 4.53 17.68
CA GLY A 138 -7.25 3.17 17.81
C GLY A 138 -6.59 2.17 16.87
N VAL A 139 -6.27 0.98 17.37
CA VAL A 139 -5.91 -0.18 16.53
C VAL A 139 -7.13 -0.57 15.68
N VAL A 140 -6.99 -0.61 14.36
CA VAL A 140 -8.03 -1.09 13.42
C VAL A 140 -7.71 -2.45 12.83
N GLY A 141 -6.51 -2.96 13.08
CA GLY A 141 -6.13 -4.32 12.73
C GLY A 141 -4.86 -4.75 13.44
N ALA A 142 -4.80 -6.03 13.79
CA ALA A 142 -3.61 -6.70 14.29
C ALA A 142 -3.31 -7.90 13.39
N LYS A 143 -2.04 -8.09 13.01
CA LYS A 143 -1.61 -9.19 12.15
C LYS A 143 -0.29 -9.76 12.67
N PHE A 144 -0.21 -11.07 12.72
CA PHE A 144 1.06 -11.79 12.82
C PHE A 144 1.62 -12.00 11.43
N ASP A 145 2.87 -11.61 11.20
CA ASP A 145 3.57 -11.84 9.95
C ASP A 145 4.78 -12.74 10.18
N ARG A 146 5.04 -13.64 9.23
CA ARG A 146 6.23 -14.51 9.22
C ARG A 146 6.43 -15.36 10.49
N MET A 147 5.34 -15.74 11.18
CA MET A 147 5.42 -16.66 12.33
C MET A 147 6.06 -18.02 11.94
N PRO A 148 6.76 -18.71 12.86
CA PRO A 148 7.15 -20.10 12.65
C PRO A 148 5.90 -20.98 12.47
N LYS A 149 6.07 -22.13 11.79
CA LYS A 149 4.96 -23.07 11.56
C LYS A 149 4.46 -23.71 12.86
N GLU A 150 5.38 -23.91 13.80
CA GLU A 150 5.14 -24.55 15.08
C GLU A 150 5.68 -23.66 16.19
N TYR A 151 4.86 -23.42 17.20
CA TYR A 151 5.21 -22.76 18.45
C TYR A 151 4.17 -23.15 19.49
N ALA A 152 4.60 -23.28 20.75
CA ALA A 152 3.66 -23.46 21.86
C ALA A 152 3.26 -22.08 22.36
N ALA A 153 1.95 -21.80 22.39
CA ALA A 153 1.46 -20.61 23.06
C ALA A 153 1.80 -20.69 24.55
N VAL A 154 2.25 -19.57 25.12
CA VAL A 154 2.43 -19.44 26.57
C VAL A 154 1.63 -18.25 27.03
N GLU A 155 1.27 -18.27 28.31
CA GLU A 155 0.54 -17.19 28.92
C GLU A 155 1.28 -15.84 28.77
N PHE A 156 0.58 -14.81 28.29
CA PHE A 156 1.16 -13.47 28.15
C PHE A 156 1.57 -12.89 29.51
N ASP A 157 2.86 -12.53 29.59
CA ASP A 157 3.50 -11.88 30.74
C ASP A 157 4.20 -10.61 30.25
N SER A 158 3.72 -9.44 30.71
CA SER A 158 4.25 -8.15 30.28
C SER A 158 5.72 -7.95 30.66
N GLU A 159 6.18 -8.46 31.80
CA GLU A 159 7.56 -8.31 32.23
C GLU A 159 8.50 -9.14 31.35
N LYS A 160 8.13 -10.39 31.04
CA LYS A 160 8.89 -11.22 30.10
C LYS A 160 8.89 -10.61 28.69
N TRP A 161 7.75 -10.07 28.26
CA TRP A 161 7.62 -9.43 26.95
C TRP A 161 8.56 -8.25 26.79
N LEU A 162 8.56 -7.35 27.79
CA LEU A 162 9.43 -6.18 27.85
C LEU A 162 10.90 -6.56 27.95
N ALA A 163 11.21 -7.68 28.61
CA ALA A 163 12.55 -8.28 28.62
C ALA A 163 12.95 -8.98 27.31
N GLY A 164 12.06 -9.01 26.29
CA GLY A 164 12.34 -9.64 25.00
C GLY A 164 12.39 -11.16 25.02
N ARG A 165 11.82 -11.80 26.05
CA ARG A 165 11.82 -13.27 26.20
C ARG A 165 10.50 -13.86 25.70
N GLU A 166 10.55 -15.01 25.04
CA GLU A 166 9.35 -15.79 24.66
C GLU A 166 8.30 -15.00 23.83
N ARG A 167 8.70 -13.93 23.13
CA ARG A 167 7.75 -13.02 22.45
C ARG A 167 6.86 -13.75 21.45
N ILE A 168 7.38 -14.68 20.65
CA ILE A 168 6.59 -15.49 19.69
C ILE A 168 5.49 -16.26 20.42
N ALA A 169 5.84 -16.96 21.50
CA ALA A 169 4.93 -17.80 22.25
C ALA A 169 3.84 -16.98 22.97
N MET A 170 4.21 -15.84 23.56
CA MET A 170 3.26 -14.93 24.22
C MET A 170 2.38 -14.17 23.21
N ALA A 171 2.90 -13.84 22.03
CA ALA A 171 2.13 -13.13 21.00
C ALA A 171 0.90 -13.94 20.56
N ALA A 172 1.00 -15.27 20.58
CA ALA A 172 -0.10 -16.18 20.24
C ALA A 172 -1.30 -16.09 21.21
N ASP A 173 -1.05 -15.78 22.47
CA ASP A 173 -2.07 -15.67 23.54
C ASP A 173 -2.78 -14.30 23.54
N LEU A 174 -2.17 -13.29 22.91
CA LEU A 174 -2.70 -11.91 22.91
C LEU A 174 -4.14 -11.80 22.37
N PRO A 175 -4.53 -12.40 21.23
CA PRO A 175 -5.88 -12.25 20.69
C PRO A 175 -6.95 -12.95 21.54
N GLU A 176 -6.58 -13.97 22.32
CA GLU A 176 -7.51 -14.67 23.21
C GLU A 176 -7.76 -13.88 24.49
N LYS A 177 -6.71 -13.23 25.02
CA LYS A 177 -6.78 -12.46 26.26
C LYS A 177 -7.25 -11.01 26.10
N TYR A 178 -6.99 -10.40 24.96
CA TYR A 178 -7.20 -8.97 24.76
C TYR A 178 -7.99 -8.70 23.47
N GLU A 179 -8.94 -7.77 23.56
CA GLU A 179 -9.55 -7.16 22.38
C GLU A 179 -8.54 -6.19 21.75
N LEU A 180 -7.65 -6.72 20.91
CA LEU A 180 -6.59 -5.93 20.26
C LEU A 180 -7.18 -4.87 19.31
N ASN A 181 -8.28 -5.20 18.64
CA ASN A 181 -9.00 -4.24 17.81
C ASN A 181 -9.63 -3.17 18.71
N ARG A 182 -9.55 -1.91 18.30
CA ARG A 182 -9.99 -0.71 19.05
C ARG A 182 -9.17 -0.39 20.29
N MET A 183 -8.14 -1.18 20.62
CA MET A 183 -7.24 -0.83 21.71
C MET A 183 -6.59 0.52 21.42
N PRO A 184 -6.66 1.50 22.34
CA PRO A 184 -5.94 2.76 22.19
C PRO A 184 -4.43 2.53 22.19
N ARG A 185 -3.69 3.30 21.39
CA ARG A 185 -2.23 3.25 21.32
C ARG A 185 -1.57 3.32 22.69
N SER A 186 -2.04 4.20 23.56
CA SER A 186 -1.50 4.36 24.91
C SER A 186 -1.66 3.10 25.77
N VAL A 187 -2.77 2.37 25.61
CA VAL A 187 -3.02 1.10 26.31
C VAL A 187 -2.12 0.01 25.71
N LEU A 188 -2.03 -0.03 24.38
CA LEU A 188 -1.16 -0.97 23.67
C LEU A 188 0.31 -0.81 24.08
N GLU A 189 0.82 0.42 24.10
CA GLU A 189 2.21 0.72 24.48
C GLU A 189 2.45 0.51 25.98
N LYS A 190 1.43 0.64 26.83
CA LYS A 190 1.54 0.24 28.25
C LYS A 190 1.65 -1.28 28.40
N LEU A 191 0.93 -2.04 27.56
CA LEU A 191 0.91 -3.50 27.60
C LEU A 191 2.18 -4.12 27.00
N LEU A 192 2.58 -3.65 25.81
CA LEU A 192 3.65 -4.25 24.99
C LEU A 192 4.95 -3.43 25.02
N GLY A 193 4.96 -2.28 25.68
CA GLY A 193 6.05 -1.33 25.57
C GLY A 193 6.06 -0.57 24.24
N ARG A 194 7.13 0.18 24.00
CA ARG A 194 7.33 0.90 22.75
C ARG A 194 7.47 -0.08 21.57
N PRO A 195 6.85 0.21 20.42
CA PRO A 195 7.05 -0.60 19.23
C PRO A 195 8.50 -0.52 18.76
N ASP A 196 8.98 -1.60 18.14
CA ASP A 196 10.33 -1.69 17.56
C ASP A 196 10.45 -0.83 16.28
N GLY A 197 9.31 -0.49 15.65
CA GLY A 197 9.27 0.58 14.67
C GLY A 197 7.86 1.06 14.31
N VAL A 198 7.83 2.20 13.63
CA VAL A 198 6.61 2.90 13.21
C VAL A 198 6.76 3.36 11.76
N ARG A 199 5.71 3.20 10.95
CA ARG A 199 5.66 3.71 9.57
C ARG A 199 4.30 4.33 9.33
N VAL A 200 4.31 5.54 8.77
CA VAL A 200 3.10 6.21 8.30
C VAL A 200 2.77 5.65 6.92
N LEU A 201 1.68 4.90 6.82
CA LEU A 201 1.20 4.38 5.53
C LEU A 201 0.46 5.44 4.73
N ARG A 202 -0.23 6.34 5.45
CA ARG A 202 -1.02 7.41 4.84
C ARG A 202 -1.13 8.58 5.81
N ASP A 203 -0.75 9.76 5.36
CA ASP A 203 -0.96 11.01 6.10
C ASP A 203 -1.48 12.08 5.16
N THR A 204 -2.72 11.88 4.73
CA THR A 204 -3.41 12.77 3.81
C THR A 204 -4.92 12.77 4.07
N PRO A 205 -5.61 13.92 3.96
CA PRO A 205 -7.05 13.99 4.11
C PRO A 205 -7.82 13.38 2.93
N TRP A 206 -7.24 13.32 1.74
CA TRP A 206 -7.86 12.76 0.55
C TRP A 206 -6.81 12.31 -0.48
N GLU A 207 -7.24 11.55 -1.48
CA GLU A 207 -6.41 11.11 -2.60
C GLU A 207 -7.17 11.21 -3.91
N LEU A 208 -6.51 11.75 -4.91
CA LEU A 208 -6.95 11.72 -6.29
C LEU A 208 -6.06 10.72 -7.04
N ARG A 209 -6.64 9.76 -7.76
CA ARG A 209 -5.88 8.71 -8.43
C ARG A 209 -6.41 8.38 -9.82
N ILE A 210 -5.53 7.87 -10.65
CA ILE A 210 -5.86 7.27 -11.94
C ILE A 210 -5.45 5.80 -11.84
N ASN A 211 -6.42 4.90 -11.94
CA ASN A 211 -6.17 3.47 -11.95
C ASN A 211 -6.23 2.97 -13.39
N CYS A 212 -5.12 2.46 -13.90
CA CYS A 212 -5.02 1.94 -15.25
C CYS A 212 -4.43 0.53 -15.29
N PRO A 213 -5.14 -0.47 -14.77
CA PRO A 213 -4.65 -1.84 -14.87
C PRO A 213 -4.52 -2.23 -16.34
N ARG A 214 -3.35 -2.72 -16.75
CA ARG A 214 -3.13 -3.30 -18.10
C ARG A 214 -3.52 -4.76 -18.17
N SER A 215 -3.38 -5.44 -17.03
CA SER A 215 -3.66 -6.85 -16.88
C SER A 215 -4.15 -7.12 -15.47
N LEU A 216 -4.52 -8.36 -15.19
CA LEU A 216 -4.91 -8.78 -13.84
C LEU A 216 -3.77 -8.64 -12.82
N THR A 217 -2.52 -8.58 -13.30
CA THR A 217 -1.31 -8.54 -12.45
C THR A 217 -0.63 -7.17 -12.44
N GLU A 218 -0.71 -6.39 -13.53
CA GLU A 218 -0.11 -5.05 -13.60
C GLU A 218 -1.07 -3.99 -13.08
N ARG A 219 -0.64 -3.28 -12.03
CA ARG A 219 -1.41 -2.21 -11.40
C ARG A 219 -0.68 -0.89 -11.50
N ASP A 220 -0.62 -0.33 -12.71
CA ASP A 220 -0.20 1.06 -12.89
C ASP A 220 -1.22 1.98 -12.22
N VAL A 221 -0.76 2.65 -11.17
CA VAL A 221 -1.53 3.63 -10.43
C VAL A 221 -0.69 4.89 -10.33
N ILE A 222 -1.30 6.02 -10.66
CA ILE A 222 -0.75 7.34 -10.33
C ILE A 222 -1.72 8.05 -9.39
N PHE A 223 -1.24 8.64 -8.31
CA PHE A 223 -2.09 9.36 -7.37
C PHE A 223 -1.40 10.58 -6.76
N TYR A 224 -2.23 11.49 -6.27
CA TYR A 224 -1.87 12.72 -5.62
C TYR A 224 -2.39 12.74 -4.19
N TRP A 225 -1.51 13.09 -3.27
CA TRP A 225 -1.86 13.47 -1.92
C TRP A 225 -1.55 14.95 -1.73
N PRO A 226 -2.50 15.77 -1.22
CA PRO A 226 -2.27 17.20 -0.94
C PRO A 226 -1.14 17.47 0.05
N THR A 227 -0.72 16.48 0.84
CA THR A 227 0.42 16.64 1.75
C THR A 227 1.77 16.44 1.05
N GLU A 228 1.78 15.87 -0.16
CA GLU A 228 2.97 15.53 -0.95
C GLU A 228 4.02 14.67 -0.18
N ARG A 229 3.60 14.07 0.93
CA ARG A 229 4.40 13.18 1.77
C ARG A 229 4.07 11.74 1.42
N TYR A 230 4.71 11.27 0.35
CA TYR A 230 4.63 9.89 -0.09
C TYR A 230 5.56 9.01 0.73
N SER A 231 5.13 7.79 1.07
CA SER A 231 6.06 6.79 1.60
C SER A 231 6.90 6.24 0.45
N GLU A 232 8.19 5.99 0.70
CA GLU A 232 9.13 5.39 -0.28
C GLU A 232 8.66 4.02 -0.79
N GLN A 233 7.73 3.38 -0.07
CA GLN A 233 7.19 2.09 -0.42
C GLN A 233 5.68 2.11 -0.21
N LEU A 234 4.96 2.16 -1.31
CA LEU A 234 3.51 2.05 -1.33
C LEU A 234 3.12 0.94 -2.30
N TYR A 235 2.11 0.15 -1.91
CA TYR A 235 1.53 -0.93 -2.71
C TYR A 235 2.50 -2.03 -3.19
N GLY A 236 3.70 -2.13 -2.62
CA GLY A 236 4.67 -3.20 -2.92
C GLY A 236 5.32 -3.10 -4.31
N GLY A 237 5.14 -1.98 -5.01
CA GLY A 237 5.72 -1.69 -6.32
C GLY A 237 6.85 -0.67 -6.25
N ASN A 238 7.50 -0.42 -7.39
CA ASN A 238 8.49 0.65 -7.50
C ASN A 238 7.74 1.99 -7.60
N THR A 239 8.14 2.97 -6.80
CA THR A 239 7.52 4.30 -6.79
C THR A 239 8.40 5.32 -7.50
N GLU A 240 7.79 6.22 -8.26
CA GLU A 240 8.47 7.32 -8.96
C GLU A 240 7.61 8.57 -8.93
N LEU A 241 8.20 9.75 -8.81
CA LEU A 241 7.46 11.01 -8.89
C LEU A 241 7.30 11.46 -10.35
N ILE A 242 6.08 11.86 -10.70
CA ILE A 242 5.72 12.52 -11.96
C ILE A 242 5.12 13.88 -11.59
N GLY A 243 5.96 14.91 -11.55
CA GLY A 243 5.59 16.18 -10.90
C GLY A 243 5.30 15.97 -9.41
N ASN A 244 4.16 16.45 -8.94
CA ASN A 244 3.75 16.28 -7.54
C ASN A 244 2.94 14.99 -7.30
N TRP A 245 2.86 14.09 -8.29
CA TRP A 245 2.12 12.84 -8.21
C TRP A 245 3.07 11.66 -8.03
N LEU A 246 2.62 10.64 -7.30
CA LEU A 246 3.33 9.37 -7.18
C LEU A 246 2.81 8.36 -8.19
N PHE A 247 3.69 7.84 -9.03
CA PHE A 247 3.45 6.73 -9.94
C PHE A 247 3.99 5.44 -9.34
N ILE A 248 3.19 4.37 -9.43
CA ILE A 248 3.53 3.02 -8.95
C ILE A 248 3.40 2.05 -10.10
N ARG A 249 4.43 1.21 -10.24
CA ARG A 249 4.50 0.08 -11.18
C ARG A 249 4.61 -1.24 -10.44
#